data_AF-A0ABD0R089-F1
#
_entry.id   AF-A0ABD0R089-F1
#
_cell.length_a   1.000
_cell.length_b   1.000
_cell.length_c   1.000
_cell.angle_alpha   90.00
_cell.angle_beta   90.00
_cell.angle_gamma   90.00
#
_symmetry.space_group_name_H-M   'P 1'
#
loop_
_entity.id
_entity.type
_entity.pdbx_description
1 polymer ?
#
loop_
_entity_poly.entity_id
_entity_poly.type
_entity_poly.pdbx_seq_one_letter_code
_entity_poly.pdbx_strand_id
1 'polypeptide(L)'
;FEQLCINFANEQLQQFFVKHVFKLEQQEYAREDIVWNNIEFNDNQRTLDVLAVKPLNVLALIDEESLFPKGTDASMLHKMNQVHGKGEIYLSPKNNHDTKFGIQHFAGVVYYDSK
;
A
#
# COMPACT_ATOMS: atom_id res chain seq x y z
N PHE A 1 4.28 -2.05 13.95
CA PHE A 1 5.02 -2.63 12.80
C PHE A 1 4.49 -4.00 12.34
N GLU A 2 4.36 -5.01 13.21
CA GLU A 2 3.94 -6.38 12.82
C GLU A 2 2.68 -6.45 11.93
N GLN A 3 1.58 -5.79 12.34
CA GLN A 3 0.34 -5.78 11.56
C GLN A 3 0.50 -5.20 10.16
N LEU A 4 1.41 -4.22 9.98
CA LEU A 4 1.70 -3.64 8.67
C LEU A 4 2.35 -4.68 7.75
N CYS A 5 3.27 -5.49 8.26
CA CYS A 5 3.90 -6.57 7.50
C CYS A 5 2.89 -7.66 7.11
N ILE A 6 2.00 -8.04 8.03
CA ILE A 6 0.93 -9.01 7.76
C ILE A 6 0.02 -8.49 6.65
N ASN A 7 -0.43 -7.24 6.76
CA ASN A 7 -1.31 -6.64 5.77
C ASN A 7 -0.59 -6.43 4.43
N PHE A 8 0.69 -6.09 4.41
CA PHE A 8 1.48 -6.02 3.19
C PHE A 8 1.59 -7.39 2.49
N ALA A 9 1.81 -8.48 3.23
CA ALA A 9 1.80 -9.82 2.67
C ALA A 9 0.44 -10.16 2.04
N ASN A 10 -0.66 -9.79 2.71
CA ASN A 10 -2.01 -9.96 2.16
C ASN A 10 -2.25 -9.13 0.89
N GLU A 11 -1.75 -7.90 0.81
CA GLU A 11 -1.82 -7.10 -0.42
C GLU A 11 -1.05 -7.75 -1.58
N GLN A 12 0.12 -8.34 -1.31
CA GLN A 12 0.87 -9.07 -2.34
C GLN A 12 0.13 -10.31 -2.83
N LEU A 13 -0.50 -11.06 -1.92
CA LEU A 13 -1.35 -12.21 -2.27
C LEU A 13 -2.58 -11.77 -3.08
N GLN A 14 -3.23 -10.68 -2.68
CA GLN A 14 -4.36 -10.11 -3.43
C GLN A 14 -3.93 -9.70 -4.83
N GLN A 15 -2.77 -9.06 -5.00
CA GLN A 15 -2.28 -8.67 -6.32
C GLN A 15 -1.91 -9.88 -7.18
N PHE A 16 -1.34 -10.91 -6.56
CA PHE A 16 -1.07 -12.18 -7.21
C PHE A 16 -2.37 -12.82 -7.74
N PHE A 17 -3.41 -12.86 -6.90
CA PHE A 17 -4.73 -13.38 -7.27
C PHE A 17 -5.36 -12.58 -8.42
N VAL A 18 -5.41 -11.24 -8.30
CA VAL A 18 -5.99 -10.36 -9.33
C VAL A 18 -5.28 -10.55 -10.67
N LYS A 19 -3.95 -10.63 -10.66
CA LYS A 19 -3.16 -10.84 -11.88
C LYS A 19 -3.39 -12.22 -12.49
N HIS A 20 -3.38 -13.28 -11.69
CA HIS A 20 -3.43 -14.64 -12.24
C HIS A 20 -4.83 -15.08 -12.63
N VAL A 21 -5.85 -14.68 -11.87
CA VAL A 21 -7.23 -15.06 -12.17
C VAL A 21 -7.78 -14.15 -13.27
N PHE A 22 -7.76 -12.83 -13.09
CA PHE A 22 -8.44 -11.95 -14.05
C PHE A 22 -7.60 -11.58 -15.26
N LYS A 23 -6.34 -11.14 -15.07
CA LYS A 23 -5.53 -10.63 -16.19
C LYS A 23 -5.09 -11.75 -17.14
N LEU A 24 -4.75 -12.94 -16.63
CA LEU A 24 -4.37 -14.06 -17.49
C LEU A 24 -5.58 -14.70 -18.19
N GLU A 25 -6.72 -14.88 -17.52
CA GLU A 25 -7.92 -15.42 -18.18
C GLU A 25 -8.40 -14.48 -19.30
N GLN A 26 -8.41 -13.17 -19.08
CA GLN A 26 -8.76 -12.20 -20.14
C GLN A 26 -7.79 -12.27 -21.33
N GLN A 27 -6.49 -12.50 -21.09
CA GLN A 27 -5.50 -12.69 -22.16
C GLN A 27 -5.72 -14.01 -22.91
N GLU A 28 -6.19 -15.06 -22.25
CA GLU A 28 -6.51 -16.34 -22.89
C GLU A 28 -7.77 -16.21 -23.75
N TYR A 29 -8.85 -15.62 -23.22
CA TYR A 29 -10.07 -15.37 -23.98
C TYR A 29 -9.83 -14.52 -25.22
N ALA A 30 -8.99 -13.48 -25.10
CA ALA A 30 -8.59 -12.66 -26.24
C ALA A 30 -7.74 -13.44 -27.27
N ARG A 31 -6.95 -14.43 -26.84
CA ARG A 31 -6.17 -15.29 -27.73
C ARG A 31 -7.05 -16.29 -28.49
N GLU A 32 -8.12 -16.76 -27.85
CA GLU A 32 -9.06 -17.74 -28.41
C GLU A 32 -10.23 -17.10 -29.19
N ASP A 33 -10.23 -15.78 -29.39
CA ASP A 33 -11.32 -15.02 -30.02
C ASP A 33 -12.70 -15.26 -29.37
N ILE A 34 -12.70 -15.52 -28.06
CA ILE A 34 -13.93 -15.72 -27.29
C ILE A 34 -14.50 -14.35 -26.91
N VAL A 35 -15.75 -14.10 -27.32
CA VAL A 35 -16.48 -12.87 -26.96
C VAL A 35 -16.76 -12.90 -25.45
N TRP A 36 -15.92 -12.20 -24.69
CA TRP A 36 -16.01 -12.07 -23.25
C TRP A 36 -16.28 -10.62 -22.84
N ASN A 37 -17.15 -10.40 -21.85
CA ASN A 37 -17.31 -9.09 -21.24
C ASN A 37 -16.18 -8.87 -20.24
N ASN A 38 -15.31 -7.88 -20.49
CA ASN A 38 -14.26 -7.50 -19.55
C ASN A 38 -14.84 -7.31 -18.14
N ILE A 39 -14.35 -8.12 -17.20
CA ILE A 39 -14.70 -7.99 -15.80
C ILE A 39 -13.88 -6.84 -15.23
N GLU A 40 -14.56 -5.80 -14.75
CA GLU A 40 -13.94 -4.78 -13.93
C GLU A 40 -13.55 -5.40 -12.58
N PHE A 41 -12.26 -5.33 -12.25
CA PHE A 41 -11.73 -5.75 -10.96
C PHE A 41 -11.10 -4.57 -10.23
N ASN A 42 -11.20 -4.58 -8.90
CA ASN A 42 -10.50 -3.62 -8.06
C ASN A 42 -9.02 -4.03 -7.92
N ASP A 43 -8.13 -3.30 -8.58
CA ASP A 43 -6.68 -3.50 -8.48
C ASP A 43 -6.13 -2.79 -7.23
N ASN A 44 -5.25 -3.47 -6.48
CA ASN A 44 -4.60 -2.93 -5.30
C ASN A 44 -3.18 -2.41 -5.57
N GLN A 45 -2.77 -2.28 -6.84
CA GLN A 45 -1.44 -1.79 -7.22
C GLN A 45 -1.12 -0.43 -6.60
N ARG A 46 -2.10 0.49 -6.48
CA ARG A 46 -1.87 1.80 -5.86
C ARG A 46 -1.49 1.67 -4.38
N THR A 47 -2.07 0.71 -3.66
CA THR A 47 -1.71 0.42 -2.27
C THR A 47 -0.29 -0.14 -2.19
N LEU A 48 0.07 -1.09 -3.06
CA LEU A 48 1.42 -1.65 -3.13
C LEU A 48 2.48 -0.61 -3.53
N ASP A 49 2.15 0.30 -4.43
CA ASP A 49 3.00 1.42 -4.83
C ASP A 49 3.41 2.27 -3.61
N VAL A 50 2.44 2.63 -2.76
CA VAL A 50 2.70 3.43 -1.56
C VAL A 50 3.39 2.62 -0.47
N LEU A 51 3.11 1.32 -0.35
CA LEU A 51 3.70 0.48 0.70
C LEU A 51 5.15 0.06 0.40
N ALA A 52 5.45 -0.40 -0.82
CA ALA A 52 6.71 -1.10 -1.09
C ALA A 52 7.30 -0.94 -2.51
N VAL A 53 6.53 -0.52 -3.52
CA VAL A 53 6.99 -0.58 -4.92
C VAL A 53 7.59 0.73 -5.42
N LYS A 54 6.94 1.88 -5.19
CA LYS A 54 7.46 3.16 -5.69
C LYS A 54 8.60 3.68 -4.82
N PRO A 55 9.50 4.52 -5.37
CA PRO A 55 10.50 5.23 -4.57
C PRO A 55 9.82 6.01 -3.43
N LEU A 56 10.52 6.13 -2.30
CA LEU A 56 10.02 6.80 -1.09
C LEU A 56 8.70 6.19 -0.56
N ASN A 57 8.47 4.90 -0.80
CA ASN A 57 7.35 4.16 -0.19
C ASN A 57 7.47 4.09 1.34
N VAL A 58 6.37 3.72 2.00
CA VAL A 58 6.28 3.64 3.47
C VAL A 58 7.39 2.76 4.05
N LEU A 59 7.62 1.55 3.52
CA LEU A 59 8.65 0.65 4.05
C LEU A 59 10.07 1.21 3.87
N ALA A 60 10.35 1.86 2.74
CA ALA A 60 11.63 2.51 2.48
C ALA A 60 11.88 3.70 3.43
N LEU A 61 10.84 4.48 3.74
CA LEU A 61 10.94 5.57 4.71
C LEU A 61 11.15 5.06 6.15
N ILE A 62 10.54 3.92 6.51
CA ILE A 62 10.79 3.25 7.80
C ILE A 62 12.24 2.79 7.88
N ASP A 63 12.74 2.12 6.84
CA ASP A 63 14.11 1.61 6.77
C ASP A 63 15.14 2.75 6.88
N GLU A 64 14.96 3.81 6.09
CA GLU A 64 15.81 5.00 6.15
C GLU A 64 15.86 5.63 7.54
N GLU A 65 14.69 5.84 8.17
CA GLU A 65 14.62 6.48 9.49
C GLU A 65 15.18 5.59 10.60
N SER A 66 15.02 4.26 10.49
CA SER A 66 15.55 3.28 11.44
C SER A 66 17.08 3.24 11.45
N LEU A 67 17.71 3.60 10.32
CA LEU A 67 19.16 3.71 10.18
C LEU A 67 19.70 5.10 10.56
N PHE A 68 18.82 6.09 10.76
CA PHE A 68 19.24 7.46 11.02
C PHE A 68 19.68 7.63 12.49
N PRO A 69 20.88 8.18 12.79
CA PRO A 69 21.41 8.25 14.16
C PRO A 69 20.55 9.02 15.19
N LYS A 70 19.60 9.83 14.70
CA LYS A 70 18.64 10.59 15.51
C LYS A 70 17.19 10.36 15.05
N GLY A 71 16.94 9.23 14.39
CA GLY A 71 15.62 8.85 13.94
C GLY A 71 14.69 8.61 15.12
N THR A 72 13.45 9.06 14.98
CA THR A 72 12.38 8.87 15.97
C THR A 72 11.09 8.54 15.24
N ASP A 73 10.14 7.91 15.94
CA ASP A 73 8.83 7.61 15.36
C ASP A 73 8.11 8.89 14.87
N ALA A 74 8.33 10.01 15.57
CA ALA A 74 7.79 11.31 15.19
C ALA A 74 8.40 11.85 13.89
N SER A 75 9.72 11.76 13.74
CA SER A 75 10.40 12.19 12.50
C SER A 75 10.09 11.25 11.33
N MET A 76 9.97 9.94 11.59
CA MET A 76 9.46 8.95 10.62
C MET A 76 8.08 9.34 10.10
N LEU A 77 7.12 9.53 11.03
CA LEU A 77 5.74 9.90 10.70
C LEU A 77 5.68 11.25 9.97
N HIS A 78 6.52 12.20 10.36
CA HIS A 78 6.63 13.48 9.69
C HIS A 78 7.09 13.34 8.23
N LYS A 79 8.13 12.53 7.96
CA LYS A 79 8.57 12.23 6.58
C LYS A 79 7.46 11.56 5.77
N MET A 80 6.78 10.56 6.34
CA MET A 80 5.65 9.90 5.66
C MET A 80 4.53 10.89 5.30
N ASN A 81 4.17 11.78 6.23
CA ASN A 81 3.17 12.83 5.99
C ASN A 81 3.59 13.80 4.89
N GLN A 82 4.88 14.18 4.82
CA GLN A 82 5.37 15.06 3.76
C GLN A 82 5.30 14.40 2.37
N VAL A 83 5.67 13.12 2.28
CA VAL A 83 5.73 12.40 1.00
C VAL A 83 4.33 11.98 0.53
N HIS A 84 3.51 11.43 1.43
CA HIS A 84 2.25 10.76 1.06
C HIS A 84 0.98 11.44 1.54
N GLY A 85 1.05 12.50 2.36
CA GLY A 85 -0.11 13.12 3.02
C GLY A 85 -1.15 13.77 2.11
N LYS A 86 -0.90 13.86 0.80
CA LYS A 86 -1.87 14.33 -0.22
C LYS A 86 -2.50 13.20 -1.03
N GLY A 87 -2.08 11.95 -0.80
CA GLY A 87 -2.57 10.79 -1.53
C GLY A 87 -3.88 10.23 -0.96
N GLU A 88 -4.55 9.39 -1.75
CA GLU A 88 -5.79 8.71 -1.33
C GLU A 88 -5.50 7.44 -0.50
N ILE A 89 -4.31 6.87 -0.65
CA ILE A 89 -3.93 5.61 0.00
C ILE A 89 -3.41 5.84 1.41
N TYR A 90 -2.54 6.82 1.59
CA TYR A 90 -1.99 7.16 2.89
C TYR A 90 -2.86 8.22 3.56
N LEU A 91 -3.30 7.95 4.77
CA LEU A 91 -4.14 8.86 5.54
C LEU A 91 -3.30 9.47 6.66
N SER A 92 -3.01 10.76 6.53
CA SER A 92 -2.30 11.52 7.56
C SER A 92 -3.09 11.55 8.88
N PRO A 93 -2.38 11.62 10.02
CA PRO A 93 -3.00 11.86 11.32
C PRO A 93 -3.84 13.15 11.30
N LYS A 94 -4.91 13.19 12.11
CA LYS A 94 -5.81 14.37 12.15
C LYS A 94 -5.16 15.61 12.76
N ASN A 95 -4.11 15.44 13.56
CA ASN A 95 -3.34 16.51 14.18
C ASN A 95 -1.89 16.07 14.44
N ASN A 96 -1.01 17.03 14.74
CA ASN A 96 0.43 16.78 14.93
C ASN A 96 0.79 16.00 16.21
N HIS A 97 -0.18 15.74 17.10
CA HIS A 97 0.04 14.96 18.32
C HIS A 97 -0.38 13.50 18.16
N ASP A 98 -1.13 13.18 17.10
CA ASP A 98 -1.56 11.83 16.78
C ASP A 98 -0.40 11.05 16.14
N THR A 99 -0.07 9.91 16.74
CA THR A 99 0.99 9.01 16.27
C THR A 99 0.47 7.98 15.28
N LYS A 100 -0.80 8.05 14.91
CA LYS A 100 -1.41 7.08 14.02
C LYS A 100 -1.48 7.58 12.58
N PHE A 101 -1.10 6.71 11.65
CA PHE A 101 -1.36 6.91 10.23
C PHE A 101 -2.26 5.80 9.70
N GLY A 102 -3.06 6.10 8.69
CA GLY A 102 -3.93 5.12 8.03
C GLY A 102 -3.38 4.70 6.68
N ILE A 103 -3.71 3.48 6.26
CA ILE A 103 -3.52 3.00 4.89
C ILE A 103 -4.86 2.47 4.39
N GLN A 104 -5.25 2.89 3.19
CA GLN A 104 -6.37 2.32 2.44
C GLN A 104 -5.89 1.01 1.81
N HIS A 105 -6.22 -0.10 2.48
CA HIS A 105 -6.02 -1.45 1.98
C HIS A 105 -7.14 -1.85 1.02
N PHE A 106 -6.92 -2.94 0.28
CA PHE A 106 -7.97 -3.56 -0.54
C PHE A 106 -9.22 -3.89 0.29
N ALA A 107 -9.03 -4.40 1.52
CA ALA A 107 -10.11 -4.78 2.43
C ALA A 107 -10.71 -3.62 3.25
N GLY A 108 -10.17 -2.40 3.14
CA GLY A 108 -10.62 -1.23 3.90
C GLY A 108 -9.50 -0.44 4.57
N VAL A 109 -9.85 0.60 5.32
CA VAL A 109 -8.86 1.43 6.02
C VAL A 109 -8.35 0.72 7.27
N VAL A 110 -7.04 0.67 7.46
CA VAL A 110 -6.40 0.22 8.69
C VAL A 110 -5.50 1.33 9.23
N TYR A 111 -5.62 1.63 10.52
CA TYR A 111 -4.76 2.59 11.21
C TYR A 111 -3.65 1.87 11.97
N TYR A 112 -2.43 2.37 11.81
CA TYR A 112 -1.22 1.88 12.45
C TYR A 112 -0.70 2.92 13.42
N ASP A 113 -0.21 2.49 14.59
CA ASP A 113 0.52 3.34 15.51
C ASP A 113 2.00 3.37 15.12
N SER A 114 2.60 4.57 15.13
CA SER A 114 4.03 4.74 14.92
C SER A 114 4.84 4.48 16.20
N LYS A 115 4.21 4.45 17.37
CA LYS A 115 4.84 4.11 18.66
C LYS A 115 4.98 2.61 18.90
#